data_AF-A0A8I1IRE3-F1
#
_entry.id   AF-A0A8I1IRE3-F1
#
_cell.length_a   1.000
_cell.length_b   1.000
_cell.length_c   1.000
_cell.angle_alpha   90.00
_cell.angle_beta   90.00
_cell.angle_gamma   90.00
#
_symmetry.space_group_name_H-M   'P 1'
#
loop_
_entity.id
_entity.type
_entity.pdbx_description
1 polymer ?
#
loop_
_entity_poly.entity_id
_entity_poly.type
_entity_poly.pdbx_seq_one_letter_code
_entity_poly.pdbx_strand_id
1 'polypeptide(L)'
;MAEGEAPGTLWSIEKAIDHVHRIEGYELEQELYRLVLRDETLQIAARPPAEEPRRYPSQRSIDGLLIALRDGYVRATGRRSTNMRNDCMDGRNVWRLHAVDPTLITTDEWRAGEFDADELALTGPSWQYIHIQVPDFMVKAIWPDWPEVDAEPAVPHLEAPSYSTPYLHLMQDAIRHFGLTELHQEKKDVLSDWFRTQKIDGEPVSKNLADAMATLIRLPSAQRGGAKRMLGPDLRYNGQHR
;
A
#
# COMPACT_ATOMS: atom_id res chain seq x y z
N MET A 1 -10.69 32.30 -6.99
CA MET A 1 -11.24 32.35 -5.63
C MET A 1 -11.60 30.93 -5.28
N ALA A 2 -10.80 30.29 -4.42
CA ALA A 2 -10.98 28.89 -4.06
C ALA A 2 -12.07 28.82 -2.98
N GLU A 3 -13.10 28.01 -3.24
CA GLU A 3 -14.14 27.69 -2.26
C GLU A 3 -13.50 26.86 -1.14
N GLY A 4 -13.65 27.34 0.10
CA GLY A 4 -13.13 26.69 1.28
C GLY A 4 -13.88 25.39 1.57
N GLU A 5 -13.15 24.29 1.51
CA GLU A 5 -13.57 22.96 1.97
C GLU A 5 -13.94 23.05 3.46
N ALA A 6 -15.15 22.61 3.82
CA ALA A 6 -15.66 22.72 5.18
C ALA A 6 -14.82 21.87 6.16
N PRO A 7 -14.48 22.38 7.35
CA PRO A 7 -13.68 21.63 8.30
C PRO A 7 -14.49 20.50 8.94
N GLY A 8 -14.08 19.26 8.66
CA GLY A 8 -14.19 18.11 9.55
C GLY A 8 -15.44 17.25 9.41
N THR A 9 -15.28 16.03 8.90
CA THR A 9 -16.32 15.00 9.03
C THR A 9 -16.27 14.43 10.45
N LEU A 10 -17.41 14.30 11.12
CA LEU A 10 -17.45 13.58 12.40
C LEU A 10 -17.40 12.08 12.15
N TRP A 11 -16.45 11.39 12.78
CA TRP A 11 -16.36 9.94 12.78
C TRP A 11 -16.99 9.37 14.04
N SER A 12 -17.66 8.22 13.93
CA SER A 12 -17.96 7.41 15.11
C SER A 12 -16.65 6.96 15.76
N ILE A 13 -16.69 6.71 17.07
CA ILE A 13 -15.51 6.19 17.79
C ILE A 13 -15.02 4.85 17.21
N GLU A 14 -15.94 3.99 16.75
CA GLU A 14 -15.62 2.75 16.03
C GLU A 14 -14.79 3.03 14.77
N LYS A 15 -15.23 3.96 13.92
CA LYS A 15 -14.50 4.33 12.70
C LYS A 15 -13.13 4.91 13.02
N ALA A 16 -13.00 5.65 14.12
CA ALA A 16 -11.71 6.17 14.58
C ALA A 16 -10.79 5.03 15.06
N ILE A 17 -11.31 4.08 15.85
CA ILE A 17 -10.56 2.89 16.29
C ILE A 17 -10.06 2.09 15.08
N ASP A 18 -10.94 1.82 14.11
CA ASP A 18 -10.59 1.10 12.88
C ASP A 18 -9.50 1.81 12.08
N HIS A 19 -9.55 3.14 12.04
CA HIS A 19 -8.52 3.93 11.38
C HIS A 19 -7.18 3.82 12.08
N VAL A 20 -7.14 4.03 13.40
CA VAL A 20 -5.91 3.90 14.20
C VAL A 20 -5.33 2.49 14.09
N HIS A 21 -6.18 1.46 14.19
CA HIS A 21 -5.76 0.07 14.06
C HIS A 21 -5.07 -0.22 12.74
N ARG A 22 -5.65 0.32 11.66
CA ARG A 22 -5.10 0.18 10.32
C ARG A 22 -3.72 0.85 10.20
N ILE A 23 -3.56 2.08 10.70
CA ILE A 23 -2.29 2.81 10.64
C ILE A 23 -1.20 2.08 11.47
N GLU A 24 -1.48 1.75 12.73
CA GLU A 24 -0.50 1.06 13.59
C GLU A 24 -0.15 -0.34 13.07
N GLY A 25 -1.11 -1.03 12.47
CA GLY A 25 -0.87 -2.32 11.81
C GLY A 25 0.17 -2.23 10.70
N TYR A 26 0.14 -1.16 9.90
CA TYR A 26 1.13 -0.94 8.83
C TYR A 26 2.49 -0.50 9.35
N GLU A 27 2.54 0.34 10.38
CA GLU A 27 3.80 0.73 11.01
C GLU A 27 4.55 -0.50 11.53
N LEU A 28 3.85 -1.40 12.24
CA LEU A 28 4.41 -2.65 12.73
C LEU A 28 4.90 -3.56 11.61
N GLU A 29 4.15 -3.65 10.51
CA GLU A 29 4.54 -4.45 9.35
C GLU A 29 5.79 -3.86 8.67
N GLN A 30 5.86 -2.54 8.49
CA GLN A 30 7.05 -1.88 7.97
C GLN A 30 8.27 -2.07 8.88
N GLU A 31 8.11 -1.95 10.20
CA GLU A 31 9.18 -2.22 11.16
C GLU A 31 9.69 -3.66 11.06
N LEU A 32 8.77 -4.64 10.96
CA LEU A 32 9.14 -6.04 10.76
C LEU A 32 9.96 -6.22 9.48
N TYR A 33 9.54 -5.61 8.37
CA TYR A 33 10.27 -5.70 7.11
C TYR A 33 11.65 -5.05 7.17
N ARG A 34 11.77 -3.87 7.76
CA ARG A 34 13.08 -3.22 7.99
C ARG A 34 14.02 -4.12 8.79
N LEU A 35 13.49 -4.79 9.81
CA LEU A 35 14.27 -5.70 10.66
C LEU A 35 14.68 -7.00 9.94
N VAL A 36 13.75 -7.61 9.19
CA VAL A 36 14.00 -8.86 8.44
C VAL A 36 14.98 -8.64 7.28
N LEU A 37 14.82 -7.54 6.53
CA LEU A 37 15.64 -7.24 5.36
C LEU A 37 16.90 -6.43 5.71
N ARG A 38 17.04 -5.99 6.97
CA ARG A 38 18.17 -5.17 7.47
C ARG A 38 18.42 -3.90 6.65
N ASP A 39 17.34 -3.30 6.17
CA ASP A 39 17.40 -2.07 5.42
C ASP A 39 16.39 -1.09 6.03
N GLU A 40 16.93 -0.09 6.72
CA GLU A 40 16.18 0.95 7.41
C GLU A 40 15.49 1.91 6.42
N THR A 41 15.92 1.92 5.16
CA THR A 41 15.36 2.76 4.09
C THR A 41 14.18 2.11 3.37
N LEU A 42 13.88 0.85 3.67
CA LEU A 42 12.73 0.16 3.11
C LEU A 42 11.42 0.85 3.50
N GLN A 43 10.76 1.39 2.48
CA GLN A 43 9.36 1.75 2.50
C GLN A 43 8.63 0.79 1.55
N ILE A 44 7.98 -0.21 2.11
CA ILE A 44 7.16 -1.11 1.30
C ILE A 44 5.87 -0.35 0.99
N ALA A 45 5.76 0.07 -0.28
CA ALA A 45 4.65 0.81 -0.88
C ALA A 45 3.36 -0.03 -1.05
N ALA A 46 3.22 -1.13 -0.31
CA ALA A 46 2.03 -1.96 -0.41
C ALA A 46 0.88 -1.25 0.29
N ARG A 47 0.12 -0.46 -0.47
CA ARG A 47 -1.23 -0.05 -0.06
C ARG A 47 -1.99 -1.35 0.23
N PRO A 48 -2.66 -1.47 1.38
CA PRO A 48 -3.51 -2.61 1.63
C PRO A 48 -4.58 -2.73 0.54
N PRO A 49 -4.95 -3.95 0.14
CA PRO A 49 -6.19 -4.13 -0.59
C PRO A 49 -7.33 -3.55 0.25
N ALA A 50 -8.25 -2.81 -0.37
CA ALA A 50 -9.35 -2.11 0.32
C ALA A 50 -10.27 -3.04 1.15
N GLU A 51 -10.10 -4.35 1.01
CA GLU A 51 -10.85 -5.40 1.67
C GLU A 51 -9.89 -6.42 2.31
N GLU A 52 -9.06 -5.99 3.25
CA GLU A 52 -8.49 -6.96 4.19
C GLU A 52 -9.61 -7.49 5.11
N PRO A 53 -9.61 -8.80 5.44
CA PRO A 53 -10.56 -9.35 6.39
C PRO A 53 -10.43 -8.59 7.71
N ARG A 54 -11.57 -8.07 8.22
CA ARG A 54 -11.66 -7.31 9.48
C ARG A 54 -10.73 -7.90 10.54
N ARG A 55 -9.53 -7.32 10.68
CA ARG A 55 -8.68 -7.59 11.83
C ARG A 55 -9.39 -6.91 12.98
N TYR A 56 -9.67 -7.67 14.04
CA TYR A 56 -10.20 -7.08 15.26
C TYR A 56 -9.21 -6.00 15.72
N PRO A 57 -9.69 -4.80 16.10
CA PRO A 57 -8.81 -3.74 16.53
C PRO A 57 -7.91 -4.21 17.66
N SER A 58 -6.62 -3.94 17.53
CA SER A 58 -5.65 -4.35 18.54
C SER A 58 -5.87 -3.54 19.82
N GLN A 59 -5.66 -4.15 20.99
CA GLN A 59 -5.77 -3.44 22.27
C GLN A 59 -4.90 -2.17 22.29
N ARG A 60 -3.71 -2.23 21.66
CA ARG A 60 -2.79 -1.10 21.52
C ARG A 60 -3.44 0.10 20.83
N SER A 61 -4.20 -0.15 19.77
CA SER A 61 -4.84 0.89 18.97
C SER A 61 -5.98 1.58 19.71
N ILE A 62 -6.74 0.79 20.48
CA ILE A 62 -7.77 1.30 21.38
C ILE A 62 -7.12 2.14 22.49
N ASP A 63 -6.07 1.62 23.13
CA ASP A 63 -5.35 2.31 24.20
C ASP A 63 -4.75 3.65 23.71
N GLY A 64 -4.16 3.67 22.50
CA GLY A 64 -3.61 4.87 21.88
C GLY A 64 -4.66 5.97 21.70
N LEU A 65 -5.83 5.62 21.13
CA LEU A 65 -6.93 6.58 20.98
C LEU A 65 -7.48 7.06 22.33
N LEU A 66 -7.62 6.16 23.32
CA LEU A 66 -8.09 6.52 24.65
C LEU A 66 -7.13 7.45 25.39
N ILE A 67 -5.82 7.26 25.24
CA ILE A 67 -4.81 8.19 25.79
C ILE A 67 -4.99 9.58 25.15
N ALA A 68 -5.14 9.65 23.83
CA ALA A 68 -5.34 10.92 23.13
C ALA A 68 -6.63 11.66 23.57
N LEU A 69 -7.70 10.91 23.84
CA LEU A 69 -8.96 11.45 24.38
C LEU A 69 -8.82 11.94 25.84
N ARG A 70 -8.12 11.16 26.68
CA ARG A 70 -7.89 11.48 28.10
C ARG A 70 -6.98 12.69 28.30
N ASP A 71 -6.05 12.92 27.39
CA ASP A 71 -5.14 14.06 27.43
C ASP A 71 -5.67 15.29 26.68
N GLY A 72 -6.80 15.14 25.98
CA GLY A 72 -7.47 16.23 25.28
C GLY A 72 -6.85 16.59 23.93
N TYR A 73 -5.98 15.74 23.38
CA TYR A 73 -5.48 15.87 22.00
C TYR A 73 -6.59 15.62 20.98
N VAL A 74 -7.52 14.73 21.30
CA VAL A 74 -8.75 14.50 20.53
C VAL A 74 -9.94 14.91 21.38
N ARG A 75 -10.89 15.64 20.78
CA ARG A 75 -12.18 15.97 21.41
C ARG A 75 -13.25 15.00 20.95
N ALA A 76 -14.12 14.61 21.87
CA ALA A 76 -15.25 13.75 21.58
C ALA A 76 -16.56 14.37 22.06
N THR A 77 -17.62 14.09 21.32
CA THR A 77 -19.00 14.35 21.76
C THR A 77 -19.75 13.04 21.87
N GLY A 78 -20.72 12.97 22.76
CA GLY A 78 -21.53 11.77 22.93
C GLY A 78 -22.90 12.11 23.50
N ARG A 79 -23.84 11.19 23.34
CA ARG A 79 -25.19 11.34 23.90
C ARG A 79 -25.14 10.89 25.36
N ARG A 80 -25.26 11.85 26.27
CA ARG A 80 -25.17 11.62 27.71
C ARG A 80 -26.47 11.09 28.29
N SER A 81 -26.39 10.08 29.14
CA SER A 81 -27.44 9.74 30.11
C SER A 81 -26.89 9.92 31.53
N THR A 82 -27.74 10.34 32.45
CA THR A 82 -27.50 10.33 33.91
C THR A 82 -28.54 9.50 34.66
N ASN A 83 -29.48 8.88 33.94
CA ASN A 83 -30.58 8.11 34.51
C ASN A 83 -30.26 6.62 34.45
N MET A 84 -29.84 6.08 35.60
CA MET A 84 -29.62 4.65 35.78
C MET A 84 -30.87 3.98 36.37
N ARG A 85 -31.30 2.85 35.81
CA ARG A 85 -32.30 2.00 36.47
C ARG A 85 -31.57 0.99 37.36
N ASN A 86 -31.70 1.15 38.69
CA ASN A 86 -31.06 0.27 39.67
C ASN A 86 -31.71 -1.12 39.80
N ASP A 87 -32.87 -1.36 39.17
CA ASP A 87 -33.59 -2.63 39.28
C ASP A 87 -33.60 -3.39 37.96
N CYS A 88 -32.64 -4.31 37.82
CA CYS A 88 -32.81 -5.49 36.99
C CYS A 88 -32.21 -6.69 37.73
N MET A 89 -33.03 -7.74 37.90
CA MET A 89 -32.66 -9.01 38.55
C MET A 89 -31.47 -9.73 37.91
N ASP A 90 -30.94 -9.24 36.78
CA ASP A 90 -29.82 -9.79 36.02
C ASP A 90 -28.47 -9.07 36.25
N GLY A 91 -28.40 -8.11 37.19
CA GLY A 91 -27.13 -7.44 37.56
C GLY A 91 -26.53 -6.54 36.47
N ARG A 92 -27.20 -6.35 35.33
CA ARG A 92 -26.79 -5.39 34.30
C ARG A 92 -27.40 -4.03 34.58
N ASN A 93 -26.54 -3.04 34.79
CA ASN A 93 -26.94 -1.64 34.88
C ASN A 93 -27.44 -1.19 33.50
N VAL A 94 -28.74 -0.88 33.39
CA VAL A 94 -29.33 -0.40 32.13
C VAL A 94 -29.51 1.11 32.22
N TRP A 95 -28.61 1.85 31.59
CA TRP A 95 -28.74 3.29 31.37
C TRP A 95 -29.89 3.59 30.43
N ARG A 96 -30.70 4.59 30.75
CA ARG A 96 -31.87 4.97 29.94
C ARG A 96 -31.86 6.46 29.65
N LEU A 97 -32.60 6.87 28.61
CA LEU A 97 -32.86 8.29 28.31
C LEU A 97 -31.60 9.10 27.97
N HIS A 98 -30.80 8.64 27.02
CA HIS A 98 -29.69 9.43 26.49
C HIS A 98 -30.22 10.70 25.80
N ALA A 99 -29.58 11.83 26.08
CA ALA A 99 -29.90 13.12 25.50
C ALA A 99 -29.99 13.02 23.96
N VAL A 100 -30.90 13.78 23.35
CA VAL A 100 -31.02 13.84 21.88
C VAL A 100 -29.75 14.44 21.28
N ASP A 101 -29.31 15.55 21.85
CA ASP A 101 -28.16 16.29 21.36
C ASP A 101 -26.85 15.76 21.97
N PRO A 102 -25.81 15.51 21.16
CA PRO A 102 -24.48 15.17 21.67
C PRO A 102 -23.89 16.32 22.49
N THR A 103 -23.29 16.00 23.63
CA THR A 103 -22.55 16.95 24.46
C THR A 103 -21.07 16.61 24.43
N LEU A 104 -20.21 17.62 24.60
CA LEU A 104 -18.77 17.43 24.74
C LEU A 104 -18.48 16.54 25.94
N ILE A 105 -17.65 15.51 25.74
CA ILE A 105 -17.10 14.66 26.80
C ILE A 105 -15.81 15.32 27.28
N THR A 106 -15.71 15.63 28.56
CA THR A 106 -14.52 16.30 29.10
C THR A 106 -13.36 15.32 29.30
N THR A 107 -12.14 15.84 29.38
CA THR A 107 -10.96 15.03 29.73
C THR A 107 -11.10 14.35 31.09
N ASP A 108 -11.74 15.02 32.05
CA ASP A 108 -11.97 14.46 33.38
C ASP A 108 -12.98 13.31 33.33
N GLU A 109 -14.03 13.42 32.50
CA GLU A 109 -14.97 12.33 32.26
C GLU A 109 -14.29 11.14 31.56
N TRP A 110 -13.42 11.38 30.57
CA TRP A 110 -12.59 10.32 29.95
C TRP A 110 -11.63 9.62 30.92
N ARG A 111 -11.12 10.36 31.91
CA ARG A 111 -10.21 9.83 32.94
C ARG A 111 -10.95 9.08 34.04
N ALA A 112 -12.15 9.52 34.40
CA ALA A 112 -12.96 8.93 35.45
C ALA A 112 -13.85 7.77 34.98
N GLY A 113 -14.14 7.72 33.67
CA GLY A 113 -14.97 6.69 33.06
C GLY A 113 -14.19 5.47 32.58
N GLU A 114 -14.90 4.35 32.51
CA GLU A 114 -14.47 3.12 31.88
C GLU A 114 -15.08 3.03 30.48
N PHE A 115 -14.23 2.84 29.46
CA PHE A 115 -14.67 2.70 28.08
C PHE A 115 -14.82 1.21 27.75
N ASP A 116 -16.01 0.82 27.34
CA ASP A 116 -16.32 -0.51 26.82
C ASP A 116 -16.23 -0.47 25.29
N ALA A 117 -15.28 -1.21 24.73
CA ALA A 117 -15.05 -1.27 23.29
C ALA A 117 -16.10 -2.10 22.54
N ASP A 118 -16.77 -3.05 23.21
CA ASP A 118 -17.82 -3.88 22.61
C ASP A 118 -19.14 -3.10 22.54
N GLU A 119 -19.47 -2.34 23.59
CA GLU A 119 -20.67 -1.50 23.64
C GLU A 119 -20.45 -0.09 23.03
N LEU A 120 -19.19 0.28 22.73
CA LEU A 120 -18.78 1.60 22.27
C LEU A 120 -19.29 2.73 23.19
N ALA A 121 -19.28 2.46 24.49
CA ALA A 121 -19.87 3.29 25.52
C ALA A 121 -18.83 3.68 26.58
N LEU A 122 -18.87 4.95 27.01
CA LEU A 122 -18.07 5.42 28.14
C LEU A 122 -18.97 5.54 29.36
N THR A 123 -18.70 4.76 30.40
CA THR A 123 -19.52 4.69 31.60
C THR A 123 -18.75 5.23 32.80
N GLY A 124 -19.36 6.18 33.52
CA GLY A 124 -18.88 6.66 34.80
C GLY A 124 -19.83 6.29 35.94
N PRO A 125 -19.56 6.76 37.17
CA PRO A 125 -20.34 6.38 38.36
C PRO A 125 -21.82 6.79 38.31
N SER A 126 -22.15 7.87 37.59
CA SER A 126 -23.49 8.45 37.54
C SER A 126 -23.90 8.91 36.14
N TRP A 127 -23.14 8.51 35.11
CA TRP A 127 -23.38 8.90 33.74
C TRP A 127 -22.90 7.84 32.74
N GLN A 128 -23.47 7.86 31.54
CA GLN A 128 -22.99 7.09 30.40
C GLN A 128 -23.05 7.94 29.13
N TYR A 129 -22.03 7.81 28.28
CA TYR A 129 -22.04 8.32 26.92
C TYR A 129 -22.14 7.18 25.91
N ILE A 130 -23.00 7.35 24.91
CA ILE A 130 -23.11 6.49 23.73
C ILE A 130 -23.01 7.32 22.46
N HIS A 131 -22.93 6.66 21.30
CA HIS A 131 -22.84 7.31 19.99
C HIS A 131 -21.71 8.35 19.99
N ILE A 132 -20.56 7.94 20.51
CA ILE A 132 -19.41 8.83 20.67
C ILE A 132 -18.86 9.17 19.28
N GLN A 133 -18.66 10.46 19.04
CA GLN A 133 -18.17 11.02 17.80
C GLN A 133 -16.94 11.88 18.03
N VAL A 134 -15.98 11.78 17.13
CA VAL A 134 -14.73 12.54 17.14
C VAL A 134 -14.54 13.24 15.80
N PRO A 135 -13.96 14.46 15.77
CA PRO A 135 -13.58 15.09 14.51
C PRO A 135 -12.45 14.30 13.83
N ASP A 136 -12.65 13.94 12.57
CA ASP A 136 -11.68 13.15 11.80
C ASP A 136 -10.32 13.81 11.69
N PHE A 137 -10.27 15.12 11.46
CA PHE A 137 -9.02 15.86 11.33
C PHE A 137 -8.15 15.81 12.61
N MET A 138 -8.76 15.70 13.80
CA MET A 138 -8.01 15.55 15.06
C MET A 138 -7.37 14.18 15.17
N VAL A 139 -8.11 13.14 14.78
CA VAL A 139 -7.58 11.76 14.72
C VAL A 139 -6.44 11.71 13.70
N LYS A 140 -6.66 12.26 12.50
CA LYS A 140 -5.67 12.31 11.42
C LYS A 140 -4.44 13.17 11.72
N ALA A 141 -4.53 14.10 12.68
CA ALA A 141 -3.37 14.87 13.10
C ALA A 141 -2.37 14.03 13.91
N ILE A 142 -2.84 12.96 14.56
CA ILE A 142 -2.02 12.05 15.37
C ILE A 142 -1.68 10.78 14.55
N TRP A 143 -2.69 10.21 13.90
CA TRP A 143 -2.56 9.07 13.00
C TRP A 143 -2.91 9.53 11.58
N PRO A 144 -1.97 10.14 10.85
CA PRO A 144 -2.23 10.60 9.50
C PRO A 144 -2.67 9.43 8.62
N ASP A 145 -3.49 9.73 7.61
CA ASP A 145 -3.75 8.76 6.56
C ASP A 145 -2.39 8.24 6.07
N TRP A 146 -2.26 6.92 6.01
CA TRP A 146 -1.10 6.31 5.39
C TRP A 146 -0.93 6.99 4.03
N PRO A 147 0.27 7.50 3.70
CA PRO A 147 0.44 8.19 2.44
C PRO A 147 -0.12 7.26 1.37
N GLU A 148 -1.12 7.75 0.62
CA GLU A 148 -1.18 7.29 -0.76
C GLU A 148 0.24 7.50 -1.23
N VAL A 149 0.87 6.46 -1.76
CA VAL A 149 2.05 6.73 -2.57
C VAL A 149 1.50 7.67 -3.62
N ASP A 150 1.68 8.98 -3.40
CA ASP A 150 1.37 10.05 -4.33
C ASP A 150 1.84 9.45 -5.62
N ALA A 151 0.89 9.17 -6.53
CA ALA A 151 1.12 8.42 -7.76
C ALA A 151 2.55 8.72 -8.22
N GLU A 152 3.47 7.75 -8.02
CA GLU A 152 4.93 7.96 -7.86
C GLU A 152 5.34 9.44 -7.91
N PRO A 153 5.85 10.10 -6.84
CA PRO A 153 6.12 11.55 -6.87
C PRO A 153 6.81 11.86 -8.18
N ALA A 154 6.09 12.47 -9.15
CA ALA A 154 6.36 12.32 -10.58
C ALA A 154 7.86 12.43 -10.74
N VAL A 155 8.55 11.28 -10.89
CA VAL A 155 9.99 11.13 -10.58
C VAL A 155 10.61 12.39 -11.09
N PRO A 156 11.05 13.34 -10.22
CA PRO A 156 11.19 14.75 -10.59
C PRO A 156 11.86 14.73 -11.92
N HIS A 157 11.08 15.00 -12.99
CA HIS A 157 11.48 14.64 -14.34
C HIS A 157 12.88 15.16 -14.40
N LEU A 158 13.84 14.22 -14.49
CA LEU A 158 15.22 14.60 -14.38
C LEU A 158 15.36 15.59 -15.52
N GLU A 159 15.46 16.87 -15.16
CA GLU A 159 16.08 17.88 -15.99
C GLU A 159 17.59 17.61 -16.02
N ALA A 160 18.06 16.52 -15.38
CA ALA A 160 19.20 15.82 -15.94
C ALA A 160 18.72 15.10 -17.21
N PRO A 161 19.27 15.41 -18.40
CA PRO A 161 18.94 14.67 -19.61
C PRO A 161 18.97 13.18 -19.29
N SER A 162 17.86 12.47 -19.53
CA SER A 162 17.73 11.05 -19.21
C SER A 162 19.04 10.38 -19.60
N TYR A 163 19.78 9.88 -18.63
CA TYR A 163 21.10 9.31 -18.90
C TYR A 163 20.90 8.24 -19.96
N SER A 164 21.39 8.55 -21.15
CA SER A 164 21.25 7.74 -22.33
C SER A 164 22.63 7.57 -22.92
N THR A 165 22.89 6.38 -23.42
CA THR A 165 24.15 6.07 -24.07
C THR A 165 23.93 6.06 -25.58
N PRO A 166 24.97 6.34 -26.39
CA PRO A 166 24.89 6.17 -27.84
C PRO A 166 24.38 4.77 -28.25
N TYR A 167 24.68 3.74 -27.45
CA TYR A 167 24.19 2.37 -27.65
C TYR A 167 22.68 2.25 -27.51
N LEU A 168 22.07 2.91 -26.51
CA LEU A 168 20.62 2.90 -26.31
C LEU A 168 19.89 3.60 -27.46
N HIS A 169 20.40 4.75 -27.91
CA HIS A 169 19.86 5.44 -29.09
C HIS A 169 19.93 4.57 -30.34
N LEU A 170 21.07 3.91 -30.55
CA LEU A 170 21.25 3.05 -31.71
C LEU A 170 20.30 1.84 -31.70
N MET A 171 20.05 1.25 -30.52
CA MET A 171 19.09 0.16 -30.36
C MET A 171 17.65 0.62 -30.63
N GLN A 172 17.27 1.83 -30.17
CA GLN A 172 15.97 2.42 -30.48
C GLN A 172 15.80 2.73 -31.97
N ASP A 173 16.86 3.20 -32.63
CA ASP A 173 16.87 3.45 -34.06
C ASP A 173 16.71 2.16 -34.86
N ALA A 174 17.35 1.07 -34.44
CA ALA A 174 17.15 -0.25 -35.03
C ALA A 174 15.69 -0.73 -34.90
N ILE A 175 15.10 -0.59 -33.71
CA ILE A 175 13.69 -0.97 -33.48
C ILE A 175 12.77 -0.19 -34.42
N ARG A 176 13.00 1.12 -34.58
CA ARG A 176 12.22 1.97 -35.48
C ARG A 176 12.46 1.64 -36.96
N HIS A 177 13.71 1.43 -37.35
CA HIS A 177 14.12 1.13 -38.73
C HIS A 177 13.52 -0.19 -39.24
N PHE A 178 13.56 -1.24 -38.41
CA PHE A 178 13.02 -2.56 -38.76
C PHE A 178 11.55 -2.76 -38.36
N GLY A 179 10.93 -1.77 -37.71
CA GLY A 179 9.55 -1.88 -37.23
C GLY A 179 9.33 -3.07 -36.30
N LEU A 180 10.29 -3.32 -35.40
CA LEU A 180 10.23 -4.47 -34.50
C LEU A 180 9.02 -4.34 -33.57
N THR A 181 8.16 -5.35 -33.59
CA THR A 181 6.96 -5.46 -32.76
C THR A 181 6.86 -6.86 -32.20
N GLU A 182 5.90 -7.12 -31.32
CA GLU A 182 5.65 -8.47 -30.80
C GLU A 182 5.38 -9.50 -31.91
N LEU A 183 4.76 -9.05 -33.01
CA LEU A 183 4.41 -9.88 -34.16
C LEU A 183 5.48 -9.90 -35.26
N HIS A 184 6.43 -8.97 -35.22
CA HIS A 184 7.47 -8.84 -36.24
C HIS A 184 8.85 -8.73 -35.58
N GLN A 185 9.61 -9.83 -35.67
CA GLN A 185 10.93 -9.96 -35.08
C GLN A 185 11.93 -10.33 -36.16
N GLU A 186 12.83 -9.40 -36.46
CA GLU A 186 13.82 -9.61 -37.52
C GLU A 186 14.89 -10.64 -37.10
N LYS A 187 15.58 -11.23 -38.08
CA LYS A 187 16.65 -12.19 -37.82
C LYS A 187 17.84 -11.50 -37.15
N LYS A 188 18.49 -12.21 -36.21
CA LYS A 188 19.66 -11.68 -35.49
C LYS A 188 20.77 -11.24 -36.45
N ASP A 189 21.06 -12.03 -37.48
CA ASP A 189 22.15 -11.74 -38.41
C ASP A 189 21.90 -10.44 -39.20
N VAL A 190 20.65 -10.20 -39.59
CA VAL A 190 20.23 -8.96 -40.29
C VAL A 190 20.41 -7.74 -39.40
N LEU A 191 20.03 -7.85 -38.12
CA LEU A 191 20.19 -6.76 -37.15
C LEU A 191 21.67 -6.53 -36.80
N SER A 192 22.45 -7.60 -36.65
CA SER A 192 23.89 -7.51 -36.37
C SER A 192 24.64 -6.85 -37.52
N ASP A 193 24.33 -7.22 -38.77
CA ASP A 193 24.91 -6.58 -39.94
C ASP A 193 24.53 -5.11 -40.04
N TRP A 194 23.27 -4.75 -39.74
CA TRP A 194 22.86 -3.35 -39.68
C TRP A 194 23.65 -2.57 -38.63
N PHE A 195 23.78 -3.08 -37.40
CA PHE A 195 24.55 -2.43 -36.35
C PHE A 195 26.02 -2.21 -36.73
N ARG A 196 26.64 -3.16 -37.44
CA ARG A 196 28.04 -3.05 -37.91
C ARG A 196 28.25 -1.95 -38.96
N THR A 197 27.20 -1.49 -39.63
CA THR A 197 27.27 -0.33 -40.54
C THR A 197 27.23 1.01 -39.80
N GLN A 198 26.90 1.00 -38.51
CA GLN A 198 26.76 2.20 -37.69
C GLN A 198 28.09 2.59 -37.05
N LYS A 199 28.17 3.84 -36.62
CA LYS A 199 29.32 4.39 -35.89
C LYS A 199 28.90 4.98 -34.56
N ILE A 200 29.69 4.73 -33.53
CA ILE A 200 29.56 5.33 -32.20
C ILE A 200 30.88 6.05 -31.91
N ASP A 201 30.81 7.35 -31.58
CA ASP A 201 31.98 8.19 -31.36
C ASP A 201 33.02 8.17 -32.51
N GLY A 202 32.55 7.95 -33.75
CA GLY A 202 33.37 7.87 -34.95
C GLY A 202 33.94 6.48 -35.27
N GLU A 203 33.83 5.52 -34.35
CA GLU A 203 34.29 4.15 -34.54
C GLU A 203 33.17 3.22 -35.02
N PRO A 204 33.46 2.27 -35.93
CA PRO A 204 32.47 1.28 -36.34
C PRO A 204 32.13 0.33 -35.19
N VAL A 205 30.85 -0.04 -35.09
CA VAL A 205 30.39 -0.99 -34.06
C VAL A 205 31.05 -2.35 -34.27
N SER A 206 31.72 -2.86 -33.22
CA SER A 206 32.36 -4.18 -33.26
C SER A 206 31.34 -5.32 -33.41
N LYS A 207 31.77 -6.45 -33.98
CA LYS A 207 30.89 -7.63 -34.17
C LYS A 207 30.26 -8.10 -32.85
N ASN A 208 31.04 -8.18 -31.78
CA ASN A 208 30.53 -8.66 -30.48
C ASN A 208 29.46 -7.73 -29.92
N LEU A 209 29.67 -6.41 -30.05
CA LEU A 209 28.72 -5.40 -29.59
C LEU A 209 27.44 -5.42 -30.45
N ALA A 210 27.58 -5.53 -31.77
CA ALA A 210 26.45 -5.68 -32.69
C ALA A 210 25.62 -6.94 -32.38
N ASP A 211 26.27 -8.08 -32.13
CA ASP A 211 25.60 -9.33 -31.79
C ASP A 211 24.86 -9.24 -30.44
N ALA A 212 25.42 -8.52 -29.47
CA ALA A 212 24.79 -8.28 -28.18
C ALA A 212 23.54 -7.39 -28.34
N MET A 213 23.67 -6.25 -29.03
CA MET A 213 22.55 -5.32 -29.27
C MET A 213 21.43 -5.97 -30.09
N ALA A 214 21.77 -6.73 -31.14
CA ALA A 214 20.82 -7.51 -31.94
C ALA A 214 20.07 -8.56 -31.11
N THR A 215 20.68 -9.06 -30.03
CA THR A 215 20.01 -9.96 -29.11
C THR A 215 19.05 -9.18 -28.20
N LEU A 216 19.53 -8.08 -27.60
CA LEU A 216 18.78 -7.28 -26.63
C LEU A 216 17.49 -6.66 -27.20
N ILE A 217 17.49 -6.23 -28.46
CA ILE A 217 16.29 -5.61 -29.08
C ILE A 217 15.24 -6.62 -29.54
N ARG A 218 15.56 -7.92 -29.55
CA ARG A 218 14.63 -8.99 -29.92
C ARG A 218 13.96 -9.55 -28.67
N LEU A 219 12.70 -9.96 -28.80
CA LEU A 219 11.99 -10.60 -27.69
C LEU A 219 12.67 -11.93 -27.29
N PRO A 220 12.64 -12.31 -25.99
CA PRO A 220 13.17 -13.59 -25.54
C PRO A 220 12.57 -14.82 -26.23
N SER A 221 11.34 -14.71 -26.74
CA SER A 221 10.68 -15.74 -27.57
C SER A 221 11.35 -15.90 -28.94
N ALA A 222 11.76 -14.80 -29.58
CA ALA A 222 12.41 -14.80 -30.89
C ALA A 222 13.91 -15.15 -30.83
N GLN A 223 14.53 -15.05 -29.65
CA GLN A 223 15.91 -15.47 -29.41
C GLN A 223 16.07 -17.00 -29.33
N ARG A 224 14.99 -17.74 -29.07
CA ARG A 224 14.97 -19.21 -28.98
C ARG A 224 14.93 -19.87 -30.36
N GLY A 225 16.00 -19.73 -31.13
CA GLY A 225 16.18 -20.43 -32.40
C GLY A 225 17.44 -21.30 -32.39
N GLY A 226 17.29 -22.62 -32.24
CA GLY A 226 18.35 -23.59 -32.57
C GLY A 226 18.92 -24.45 -31.44
N ALA A 227 18.14 -24.89 -30.46
CA ALA A 227 18.57 -26.03 -29.64
C ALA A 227 18.54 -27.30 -30.50
N LYS A 228 19.73 -27.77 -30.87
CA LYS A 228 20.01 -29.07 -31.51
C LYS A 228 19.16 -30.14 -30.82
N ARG A 229 18.14 -30.68 -31.51
CA ARG A 229 17.48 -31.93 -31.08
C ARG A 229 18.58 -33.00 -31.08
N MET A 230 19.19 -33.25 -29.93
CA MET A 230 19.93 -34.49 -29.74
C MET A 230 18.88 -35.60 -29.79
N LEU A 231 18.73 -36.20 -30.96
CA LEU A 231 18.11 -37.50 -31.11
C LEU A 231 18.98 -38.45 -30.27
N GLY A 232 18.52 -38.77 -29.05
CA GLY A 232 19.08 -39.86 -28.28
C GLY A 232 18.95 -41.17 -29.06
N PRO A 233 19.86 -42.14 -28.88
CA PRO A 233 19.86 -43.36 -29.66
C PRO A 233 18.55 -44.13 -29.49
N ASP A 234 17.98 -44.52 -30.62
CA ASP A 234 16.73 -45.26 -30.78
C ASP A 234 16.88 -46.67 -30.16
N LEU A 235 16.50 -46.83 -28.89
CA LEU A 235 16.41 -48.14 -28.24
C LEU A 235 15.09 -48.81 -28.63
N ARG A 236 15.01 -49.31 -29.86
CA ARG A 236 14.05 -50.37 -30.21
C ARG A 236 14.57 -51.69 -29.66
N TYR A 237 14.17 -52.01 -28.44
CA TYR A 237 14.31 -53.38 -27.93
C TYR A 237 13.19 -54.24 -28.53
N ASN A 238 13.62 -55.21 -29.34
CA ASN A 238 12.79 -56.25 -29.94
C ASN A 238 12.09 -57.08 -28.84
N GLY A 239 10.77 -56.98 -28.75
CA GLY A 239 9.93 -58.02 -28.15
C GLY A 239 9.41 -58.95 -29.26
N GLN A 240 10.18 -59.98 -29.60
CA GLN A 240 9.67 -61.10 -30.40
C GLN A 240 9.18 -62.23 -29.49
N HIS A 241 7.99 -62.71 -29.82
CA HIS A 241 7.34 -63.94 -29.36
C HIS A 241 8.30 -65.14 -29.23
N ARG A 242 8.28 -65.81 -28.07
CA ARG A 242 7.70 -67.14 -27.84
C ARG A 242 7.94 -67.62 -26.42
#